data_AF-A0A8S1L7X6-F1
#
_entry.id   AF-A0A8S1L7X6-F1
#
_cell.length_a   1.000
_cell.length_b   1.000
_cell.length_c   1.000
_cell.angle_alpha   90.00
_cell.angle_beta   90.00
_cell.angle_gamma   90.00
#
_symmetry.space_group_name_H-M   'P 1'
#
loop_
_entity.id
_entity.type
_entity.pdbx_description
1 polymer ?
#
loop_
_entity_poly.entity_id
_entity_poly.type
_entity_poly.pdbx_seq_one_letter_code
_entity_poly.pdbx_strand_id
1 'polypeptide(L)'
;MPKAPKTSKAKKVQKKVADRKKNPLFVKDAKNFRIGNDVQPKRDLSRYVRWPRYILLHRQKKILLQRIKVPAAIHQFSKTLDKNQSSKVFALLKKYAPETQTEKKQRLVKAAESKAQNQKTDSKKVTVLKFGLNHVTTLVETKKAKLVLIAYDVDPIELVVWLPQLCRRQEVPFAFVKNKARLGALVHQKTATCVALTDVRKEDQAEFDNLARDLRQHYNENHELLRTIGGGQVGIKSRHQQEALKKALELEELKKTSQ
;
A
#
# COMPACT_ATOMS: atom_id res chain seq x y z
N MET A 1 -25.63 1.21 68.30
CA MET A 1 -24.59 1.71 67.37
C MET A 1 -25.14 2.94 66.66
N PRO A 2 -24.54 4.14 66.85
CA PRO A 2 -25.10 5.41 66.39
C PRO A 2 -24.98 5.60 64.86
N LYS A 3 -25.99 6.26 64.28
CA LYS A 3 -26.04 6.66 62.86
C LYS A 3 -24.95 7.69 62.54
N ALA A 4 -24.20 7.44 61.48
CA ALA A 4 -23.19 8.37 60.96
C ALA A 4 -23.82 9.69 60.43
N PRO A 5 -23.15 10.84 60.60
CA PRO A 5 -23.66 12.14 60.19
C PRO A 5 -23.58 12.33 58.68
N LYS A 6 -24.61 12.97 58.10
CA LYS A 6 -24.66 13.36 56.69
C LYS A 6 -23.61 14.45 56.42
N THR A 7 -22.62 14.15 55.60
CA THR A 7 -21.66 15.13 55.11
C THR A 7 -22.30 16.02 54.05
N SER A 8 -22.26 17.33 54.29
CA SER A 8 -22.76 18.38 53.40
C SER A 8 -21.92 18.44 52.11
N LYS A 9 -22.58 18.41 50.95
CA LYS A 9 -21.96 18.67 49.64
C LYS A 9 -21.35 20.08 49.62
N ALA A 10 -20.03 20.17 49.54
CA ALA A 10 -19.32 21.43 49.33
C ALA A 10 -19.73 22.04 47.98
N LYS A 11 -20.25 23.28 48.01
CA LYS A 11 -20.51 24.10 46.82
C LYS A 11 -19.21 24.31 46.06
N LYS A 12 -19.21 23.97 44.77
CA LYS A 12 -18.13 24.28 43.81
C LYS A 12 -17.92 25.80 43.80
N VAL A 13 -16.78 26.27 44.30
CA VAL A 13 -16.40 27.69 44.29
C VAL A 13 -16.32 28.15 42.84
N GLN A 14 -17.28 28.99 42.43
CA GLN A 14 -17.19 29.73 41.17
C GLN A 14 -16.02 30.71 41.30
N LYS A 15 -14.91 30.45 40.61
CA LYS A 15 -13.85 31.45 40.43
C LYS A 15 -14.48 32.69 39.80
N LYS A 16 -14.61 33.78 40.57
CA LYS A 16 -14.95 35.11 40.03
C LYS A 16 -13.88 35.47 39.00
N VAL A 17 -14.27 35.55 37.74
CA VAL A 17 -13.42 36.07 36.67
C VAL A 17 -13.25 37.56 36.96
N ALA A 18 -12.01 38.01 37.17
CA ALA A 18 -11.70 39.41 37.41
C ALA A 18 -12.18 40.27 36.22
N ASP A 19 -12.89 41.36 36.52
CA ASP A 19 -13.37 42.32 35.51
C ASP A 19 -12.18 42.97 34.82
N ARG A 20 -11.94 42.62 33.55
CA ARG A 20 -10.90 43.24 32.73
C ARG A 20 -11.38 44.64 32.34
N LYS A 21 -10.65 45.68 32.78
CA LYS A 21 -10.88 47.07 32.34
C LYS A 21 -10.96 47.13 30.81
N LYS A 22 -12.11 47.53 30.26
CA LYS A 22 -12.32 47.68 28.82
C LYS A 22 -11.60 48.94 28.34
N ASN A 23 -10.59 48.77 27.50
CA ASN A 23 -9.88 49.91 26.91
C ASN A 23 -10.78 50.54 25.81
N PRO A 24 -11.16 51.82 25.91
CA PRO A 24 -12.05 52.46 24.94
C PRO A 24 -11.46 52.55 23.52
N LEU A 25 -10.14 52.39 23.37
CA LEU A 25 -9.46 52.34 22.06
C LEU A 25 -9.70 51.03 21.30
N PHE A 26 -10.10 49.95 21.98
CA PHE A 26 -10.33 48.64 21.36
C PHE A 26 -11.80 48.24 21.50
N VAL A 27 -12.58 48.50 20.46
CA VAL A 27 -14.00 48.13 20.39
C VAL A 27 -14.14 46.69 19.88
N LYS A 28 -15.00 45.90 20.54
CA LYS A 28 -15.37 44.56 20.06
C LYS A 28 -16.40 44.69 18.94
N ASP A 29 -15.97 44.47 17.72
CA ASP A 29 -16.83 44.44 16.54
C ASP A 29 -16.96 42.99 16.00
N ALA A 30 -18.04 42.31 16.39
CA ALA A 30 -18.25 40.90 16.08
C ALA A 30 -19.03 40.74 14.77
N LYS A 31 -18.44 40.03 13.81
CA LYS A 31 -19.10 39.70 12.54
C LYS A 31 -19.98 38.47 12.65
N ASN A 32 -21.14 38.52 12.02
CA ASN A 32 -22.08 37.41 11.87
C ASN A 32 -21.98 36.81 10.47
N PHE A 33 -21.38 35.62 10.38
CA PHE A 33 -21.24 34.88 9.12
C PHE A 33 -22.38 33.88 8.86
N ARG A 34 -23.55 34.06 9.46
CA ARG A 34 -24.77 33.36 9.02
C ARG A 34 -25.22 33.89 7.66
N ILE A 35 -26.05 33.12 6.98
CA ILE A 35 -26.57 33.46 5.65
C ILE A 35 -27.29 34.82 5.71
N GLY A 36 -27.00 35.72 4.76
CA GLY A 36 -27.65 37.02 4.62
C GLY A 36 -27.12 38.15 5.51
N ASN A 37 -26.02 37.96 6.23
CA ASN A 37 -25.40 39.00 7.06
C ASN A 37 -24.04 39.42 6.46
N ASP A 38 -22.94 39.34 7.22
CA ASP A 38 -21.62 39.79 6.78
C ASP A 38 -21.02 38.92 5.67
N VAL A 39 -20.11 39.51 4.90
CA VAL A 39 -19.32 38.82 3.86
C VAL A 39 -18.58 37.63 4.48
N GLN A 40 -18.75 36.47 3.85
CA GLN A 40 -18.14 35.22 4.32
C GLN A 40 -16.60 35.32 4.34
N PRO A 41 -15.94 34.78 5.37
CA PRO A 41 -14.48 34.72 5.39
C PRO A 41 -13.99 33.74 4.31
N LYS A 42 -12.72 33.89 3.93
CA LYS A 42 -12.06 32.89 3.07
C LYS A 42 -12.06 31.53 3.79
N ARG A 43 -12.47 30.48 3.07
CA ARG A 43 -12.52 29.09 3.56
C ARG A 43 -11.68 28.20 2.64
N ASP A 44 -11.36 26.99 3.09
CA ASP A 44 -10.76 26.00 2.19
C ASP A 44 -11.77 25.57 1.12
N LEU A 45 -11.52 26.00 -0.12
CA LEU A 45 -12.33 25.68 -1.29
C LEU A 45 -11.76 24.53 -2.11
N SER A 46 -10.69 23.85 -1.65
CA SER A 46 -9.98 22.79 -2.39
C SER A 46 -10.89 21.71 -2.98
N ARG A 47 -11.97 21.35 -2.27
CA ARG A 47 -12.99 20.40 -2.74
C ARG A 47 -13.84 20.92 -3.91
N TYR A 48 -14.08 22.23 -3.97
CA TYR A 48 -14.96 22.90 -4.93
C TYR A 48 -14.21 23.53 -6.11
N VAL A 49 -12.87 23.50 -6.08
CA VAL A 49 -12.02 23.96 -7.19
C VAL A 49 -12.38 23.21 -8.48
N ARG A 50 -12.46 23.96 -9.59
CA ARG A 50 -12.51 23.38 -10.94
C ARG A 50 -11.13 22.83 -11.30
N TRP A 51 -10.96 21.52 -11.13
CA TRP A 51 -9.68 20.85 -11.39
C TRP A 51 -9.37 20.74 -12.89
N PRO A 52 -8.09 20.87 -13.30
CA PRO A 52 -7.63 20.54 -14.64
C PRO A 52 -8.04 19.11 -15.09
N ARG A 53 -8.23 18.93 -16.41
CA ARG A 53 -8.75 17.68 -16.99
C ARG A 53 -7.94 16.43 -16.58
N TYR A 54 -6.61 16.48 -16.56
CA TYR A 54 -5.77 15.33 -16.22
C TYR A 54 -6.01 14.83 -14.78
N ILE A 55 -6.23 15.74 -13.83
CA ILE A 55 -6.54 15.40 -12.44
C ILE A 55 -7.92 14.74 -12.35
N LEU A 56 -8.90 15.28 -13.09
CA LEU A 56 -10.25 14.71 -13.16
C LEU A 56 -10.21 13.29 -13.71
N LEU A 57 -9.52 13.05 -14.83
CA LEU A 57 -9.39 11.73 -15.44
C LEU A 57 -8.73 10.72 -14.48
N HIS A 58 -7.66 11.10 -13.78
CA HIS A 58 -7.00 10.21 -12.81
C HIS A 58 -7.92 9.85 -11.63
N ARG A 59 -8.66 10.84 -11.10
CA ARG A 59 -9.63 10.62 -10.01
C ARG A 59 -10.81 9.76 -10.48
N GLN A 60 -11.33 10.01 -11.67
CA GLN A 60 -12.41 9.24 -12.28
C GLN A 60 -12.01 7.79 -12.53
N LYS A 61 -10.81 7.52 -13.09
CA LYS A 61 -10.27 6.16 -13.27
C LYS A 61 -10.26 5.39 -11.94
N LYS A 62 -9.74 6.02 -10.87
CA LYS A 62 -9.70 5.41 -9.53
C LYS A 62 -11.10 5.14 -8.97
N ILE A 63 -12.02 6.10 -9.09
CA ILE A 63 -13.39 5.96 -8.59
C ILE A 63 -14.10 4.84 -9.36
N LEU A 64 -13.97 4.82 -10.68
CA LEU A 64 -14.61 3.82 -11.54
C LEU A 64 -14.18 2.40 -11.15
N LEU A 65 -12.87 2.16 -10.96
CA LEU A 65 -12.35 0.88 -10.46
C LEU A 65 -12.89 0.47 -9.08
N GLN A 66 -13.26 1.43 -8.22
CA GLN A 66 -13.91 1.12 -6.94
C GLN A 66 -15.39 0.81 -7.09
N ARG A 67 -16.07 1.39 -8.09
CA ARG A 67 -17.52 1.23 -8.32
C ARG A 67 -17.87 -0.02 -9.11
N ILE A 68 -17.12 -0.32 -10.17
CA ILE A 68 -17.39 -1.50 -10.99
C ILE A 68 -17.02 -2.77 -10.23
N LYS A 69 -17.63 -3.90 -10.60
CA LYS A 69 -17.18 -5.22 -10.15
C LYS A 69 -15.88 -5.55 -10.89
N VAL A 70 -14.80 -5.71 -10.14
CA VAL A 70 -13.47 -6.00 -10.68
C VAL A 70 -13.26 -7.53 -10.68
N PRO A 71 -12.95 -8.15 -11.83
CA PRO A 71 -12.69 -9.58 -11.91
C PRO A 71 -11.59 -10.05 -10.93
N ALA A 72 -11.71 -11.26 -10.40
CA ALA A 72 -10.79 -11.79 -9.39
C ALA A 72 -9.31 -11.79 -9.85
N ALA A 73 -9.08 -12.10 -11.14
CA ALA A 73 -7.75 -12.08 -11.75
C ALA A 73 -7.04 -10.72 -11.67
N ILE A 74 -7.80 -9.62 -11.65
CA ILE A 74 -7.28 -8.26 -11.48
C ILE A 74 -7.28 -7.88 -10.00
N HIS A 75 -8.34 -8.25 -9.26
CA HIS A 75 -8.49 -7.87 -7.87
C HIS A 75 -7.40 -8.45 -6.95
N GLN A 76 -6.87 -9.63 -7.27
CA GLN A 76 -5.78 -10.25 -6.49
C GLN A 76 -4.55 -9.34 -6.31
N PHE A 77 -4.25 -8.46 -7.28
CA PHE A 77 -3.14 -7.50 -7.19
C PHE A 77 -3.31 -6.47 -6.06
N SER A 78 -4.55 -6.25 -5.59
CA SER A 78 -4.81 -5.37 -4.44
C SER A 78 -4.32 -5.98 -3.11
N LYS A 79 -4.13 -7.30 -3.05
CA LYS A 79 -3.66 -8.03 -1.87
C LYS A 79 -2.13 -8.00 -1.80
N THR A 80 -1.58 -6.81 -1.63
CA THR A 80 -0.13 -6.59 -1.51
C THR A 80 0.42 -6.94 -0.13
N LEU A 81 1.73 -7.18 -0.05
CA LEU A 81 2.46 -7.31 1.21
C LEU A 81 2.21 -6.10 2.13
N ASP A 82 2.11 -6.39 3.42
CA ASP A 82 2.07 -5.37 4.45
C ASP A 82 3.45 -4.68 4.59
N LYS A 83 3.51 -3.63 5.40
CA LYS A 83 4.75 -2.84 5.52
C LYS A 83 5.89 -3.68 6.11
N ASN A 84 5.60 -4.52 7.11
CA ASN A 84 6.61 -5.28 7.83
C ASN A 84 7.19 -6.41 6.98
N GLN A 85 6.33 -7.21 6.32
CA GLN A 85 6.81 -8.25 5.40
C GLN A 85 7.53 -7.62 4.21
N SER A 86 7.06 -6.48 3.70
CA SER A 86 7.77 -5.78 2.62
C SER A 86 9.20 -5.42 3.06
N SER A 87 9.40 -4.85 4.24
CA SER A 87 10.75 -4.46 4.69
C SER A 87 11.70 -5.65 4.77
N LYS A 88 11.24 -6.80 5.29
CA LYS A 88 12.05 -8.04 5.36
C LYS A 88 12.47 -8.53 3.98
N VAL A 89 11.50 -8.68 3.08
CA VAL A 89 11.74 -9.12 1.71
C VAL A 89 12.70 -8.17 0.98
N PHE A 90 12.48 -6.85 1.08
CA PHE A 90 13.34 -5.87 0.43
C PHE A 90 14.76 -5.82 1.03
N ALA A 91 14.92 -6.06 2.33
CA ALA A 91 16.23 -6.14 2.97
C ALA A 91 17.04 -7.32 2.42
N LEU A 92 16.41 -8.50 2.29
CA LEU A 92 17.03 -9.67 1.66
C LEU A 92 17.41 -9.37 0.20
N LEU A 93 16.47 -8.89 -0.61
CA LEU A 93 16.71 -8.66 -2.04
C LEU A 93 17.78 -7.60 -2.33
N LYS A 94 17.95 -6.62 -1.44
CA LYS A 94 19.00 -5.60 -1.56
C LYS A 94 20.41 -6.22 -1.56
N LYS A 95 20.63 -7.34 -0.85
CA LYS A 95 21.91 -8.08 -0.85
C LYS A 95 22.25 -8.67 -2.22
N TYR A 96 21.24 -8.90 -3.06
CA TYR A 96 21.34 -9.52 -4.38
C TYR A 96 21.19 -8.51 -5.53
N ALA A 97 21.25 -7.21 -5.26
CA ALA A 97 21.14 -6.18 -6.28
C ALA A 97 22.19 -6.40 -7.40
N PRO A 98 21.81 -6.24 -8.68
CA PRO A 98 22.75 -6.34 -9.78
C PRO A 98 23.71 -5.15 -9.80
N GLU A 99 24.86 -5.33 -10.43
CA GLU A 99 25.89 -4.29 -10.54
C GLU A 99 25.37 -3.02 -11.23
N THR A 100 25.82 -1.87 -10.72
CA THR A 100 25.65 -0.59 -11.41
C THR A 100 26.56 -0.48 -12.64
N GLN A 101 26.27 0.47 -13.53
CA GLN A 101 27.09 0.69 -14.73
C GLN A 101 28.56 1.04 -14.39
N THR A 102 28.77 1.79 -13.31
CA THR A 102 30.10 2.17 -12.82
C THR A 102 30.85 0.98 -12.24
N GLU A 103 30.21 0.17 -11.40
CA GLU A 103 30.76 -1.07 -10.85
C GLU A 103 31.12 -2.06 -11.96
N LYS A 104 30.26 -2.21 -12.96
CA LYS A 104 30.51 -3.06 -14.12
C LYS A 104 31.76 -2.61 -14.88
N LYS A 105 31.92 -1.30 -15.10
CA LYS A 105 33.12 -0.74 -15.75
C LYS A 105 34.38 -1.04 -14.92
N GLN A 106 34.34 -0.80 -13.61
CA GLN A 106 35.47 -1.09 -12.72
C GLN A 106 35.82 -2.58 -12.70
N ARG A 107 34.82 -3.47 -12.67
CA ARG A 107 35.03 -4.92 -12.73
C ARG A 107 35.70 -5.35 -14.03
N LEU A 108 35.28 -4.79 -15.17
CA LEU A 108 35.87 -5.10 -16.48
C LEU A 108 37.32 -4.62 -16.57
N VAL A 109 37.63 -3.43 -16.06
CA VAL A 109 39.01 -2.90 -16.01
C VAL A 109 39.89 -3.81 -15.15
N LYS A 110 39.46 -4.13 -13.92
CA LYS A 110 40.19 -5.05 -13.03
C LYS A 110 40.37 -6.45 -13.63
N ALA A 111 39.35 -6.95 -14.33
CA ALA A 111 39.42 -8.24 -15.02
C ALA A 111 40.40 -8.19 -16.21
N ALA A 112 40.53 -7.06 -16.90
CA ALA A 112 41.51 -6.88 -17.97
C ALA A 112 42.95 -6.79 -17.42
N GLU A 113 43.15 -6.02 -16.34
CA GLU A 113 44.45 -5.89 -15.66
C GLU A 113 44.97 -7.22 -15.11
N SER A 114 44.11 -7.97 -14.41
CA SER A 114 44.48 -9.30 -13.87
C SER A 114 44.82 -10.32 -14.97
N LYS A 115 44.10 -10.27 -16.10
CA LYS A 115 44.42 -11.07 -17.28
C LYS A 115 45.75 -10.67 -17.91
N ALA A 116 46.05 -9.37 -18.02
CA ALA A 116 47.33 -8.89 -18.54
C ALA A 116 48.52 -9.34 -17.65
N GLN A 117 48.29 -9.47 -16.34
CA GLN A 117 49.28 -9.99 -15.38
C GLN A 117 49.33 -11.53 -15.32
N ASN A 118 48.66 -12.24 -16.23
CA ASN A 118 48.55 -13.71 -16.24
C ASN A 118 48.07 -14.33 -14.91
N GLN A 119 47.36 -13.56 -14.07
CA GLN A 119 46.75 -14.10 -12.86
C GLN A 119 45.45 -14.83 -13.19
N LYS A 120 45.31 -16.05 -12.67
CA LYS A 120 44.06 -16.81 -12.81
C LYS A 120 42.94 -16.07 -12.06
N THR A 121 41.88 -15.74 -12.77
CA THR A 121 40.70 -15.09 -12.18
C THR A 121 39.76 -16.16 -11.64
N ASP A 122 39.53 -16.17 -10.32
CA ASP A 122 38.52 -17.00 -9.68
C ASP A 122 37.11 -16.56 -10.12
N SER A 123 36.55 -17.28 -11.09
CA SER A 123 35.22 -17.00 -11.66
C SER A 123 34.09 -17.56 -10.78
N LYS A 124 34.02 -17.11 -9.51
CA LYS A 124 32.89 -17.45 -8.64
C LYS A 124 31.60 -16.92 -9.26
N LYS A 125 30.62 -17.82 -9.47
CA LYS A 125 29.31 -17.48 -10.03
C LYS A 125 28.62 -16.44 -9.15
N VAL A 126 28.40 -15.24 -9.69
CA VAL A 126 27.72 -14.17 -8.97
C VAL A 126 26.23 -14.46 -8.93
N THR A 127 25.69 -14.51 -7.72
CA THR A 127 24.24 -14.64 -7.49
C THR A 127 23.64 -13.25 -7.51
N VAL A 128 22.84 -12.97 -8.53
CA VAL A 128 22.20 -11.67 -8.75
C VAL A 128 20.71 -11.83 -8.92
N LEU A 129 19.99 -10.77 -8.54
CA LEU A 129 18.58 -10.62 -8.78
C LEU A 129 18.27 -10.57 -10.28
N LYS A 130 17.25 -11.33 -10.70
CA LYS A 130 16.78 -11.36 -12.08
C LYS A 130 15.60 -10.44 -12.23
N PHE A 131 15.53 -9.74 -13.36
CA PHE A 131 14.52 -8.72 -13.62
C PHE A 131 14.15 -8.69 -15.09
N GLY A 132 13.02 -8.05 -15.39
CA GLY A 132 12.47 -7.95 -16.74
C GLY A 132 11.45 -9.06 -16.98
N LEU A 133 10.30 -8.70 -17.57
CA LEU A 133 9.14 -9.59 -17.70
C LEU A 133 9.50 -10.90 -18.41
N ASN A 134 10.01 -10.82 -19.64
CA ASN A 134 10.35 -12.00 -20.45
C ASN A 134 11.42 -12.90 -19.82
N HIS A 135 12.37 -12.30 -19.08
CA HIS A 135 13.41 -13.07 -18.41
C HIS A 135 12.87 -13.76 -17.16
N VAL A 136 12.05 -13.07 -16.36
CA VAL A 136 11.42 -13.69 -15.20
C VAL A 136 10.49 -14.83 -15.63
N THR A 137 9.78 -14.69 -16.75
CA THR A 137 8.81 -15.68 -17.20
C THR A 137 9.47 -16.98 -17.65
N THR A 138 10.54 -16.87 -18.44
CA THR A 138 11.39 -18.03 -18.80
C THR A 138 11.97 -18.73 -17.57
N LEU A 139 12.35 -17.99 -16.52
CA LEU A 139 12.84 -18.57 -15.27
C LEU A 139 11.76 -19.30 -14.47
N VAL A 140 10.52 -18.82 -14.51
CA VAL A 140 9.37 -19.48 -13.88
C VAL A 140 9.01 -20.75 -14.65
N GLU A 141 8.95 -20.70 -15.98
CA GLU A 141 8.67 -21.85 -16.84
C GLU A 141 9.71 -22.96 -16.68
N THR A 142 10.99 -22.59 -16.59
CA THR A 142 12.09 -23.53 -16.37
C THR A 142 12.25 -23.96 -14.90
N LYS A 143 11.36 -23.52 -13.99
CA LYS A 143 11.40 -23.78 -12.54
C LYS A 143 12.72 -23.40 -11.88
N LYS A 144 13.44 -22.43 -12.44
CA LYS A 144 14.69 -21.88 -11.88
C LYS A 144 14.45 -20.75 -10.89
N ALA A 145 13.30 -20.08 -10.99
CA ALA A 145 12.90 -19.05 -10.03
C ALA A 145 12.49 -19.70 -8.70
N LYS A 146 13.11 -19.27 -7.60
CA LYS A 146 12.76 -19.70 -6.23
C LYS A 146 11.70 -18.77 -5.59
N LEU A 147 11.69 -17.49 -5.98
CA LEU A 147 10.70 -16.49 -5.52
C LEU A 147 10.49 -15.43 -6.59
N VAL A 148 9.24 -15.00 -6.78
CA VAL A 148 8.88 -13.91 -7.72
C VAL A 148 8.12 -12.80 -7.00
N LEU A 149 8.59 -11.56 -7.14
CA LEU A 149 7.86 -10.37 -6.73
C LEU A 149 7.24 -9.68 -7.93
N ILE A 150 5.98 -9.29 -7.77
CA ILE A 150 5.15 -8.71 -8.81
C ILE A 150 4.64 -7.35 -8.35
N ALA A 151 4.82 -6.29 -9.14
CA ALA A 151 4.26 -4.98 -8.82
C ALA A 151 2.75 -4.92 -9.10
N TYR A 152 2.00 -4.21 -8.25
CA TYR A 152 0.55 -4.03 -8.43
C TYR A 152 0.17 -2.89 -9.39
N ASP A 153 1.04 -1.88 -9.54
CA ASP A 153 0.79 -0.64 -10.28
C ASP A 153 1.36 -0.65 -11.71
N VAL A 154 1.43 -1.83 -12.31
CA VAL A 154 1.80 -1.98 -13.73
C VAL A 154 0.62 -1.55 -14.60
N ASP A 155 0.90 -0.71 -15.59
CA ASP A 155 -0.05 -0.18 -16.55
C ASP A 155 0.65 -0.27 -17.92
N PRO A 156 0.16 -1.06 -18.89
CA PRO A 156 -1.07 -1.86 -18.90
C PRO A 156 -1.02 -3.14 -18.02
N ILE A 157 -2.17 -3.52 -17.45
CA ILE A 157 -2.25 -4.64 -16.48
C ILE A 157 -2.08 -6.00 -17.14
N GLU A 158 -2.45 -6.11 -18.41
CA GLU A 158 -2.40 -7.28 -19.28
C GLU A 158 -1.00 -7.92 -19.31
N LEU A 159 0.05 -7.11 -19.14
CA LEU A 159 1.42 -7.57 -19.06
C LEU A 159 1.67 -8.53 -17.89
N VAL A 160 0.86 -8.47 -16.83
CA VAL A 160 1.15 -9.15 -15.57
C VAL A 160 -0.01 -10.02 -15.08
N VAL A 161 -1.25 -9.82 -15.55
CA VAL A 161 -2.44 -10.58 -15.08
C VAL A 161 -2.22 -12.10 -15.07
N TRP A 162 -1.49 -12.63 -16.06
CA TRP A 162 -1.23 -14.06 -16.23
C TRP A 162 -0.09 -14.60 -15.35
N LEU A 163 0.82 -13.75 -14.88
CA LEU A 163 2.03 -14.15 -14.17
C LEU A 163 1.75 -14.87 -12.83
N PRO A 164 0.80 -14.43 -11.98
CA PRO A 164 0.44 -15.17 -10.77
C PRO A 164 -0.03 -16.60 -11.05
N GLN A 165 -0.81 -16.79 -12.12
CA GLN A 165 -1.31 -18.12 -12.47
C GLN A 165 -0.19 -19.02 -12.99
N LEU A 166 0.75 -18.46 -13.75
CA LEU A 166 1.96 -19.18 -14.17
C LEU A 166 2.79 -19.62 -12.95
N CYS A 167 3.00 -18.73 -11.98
CA CYS A 167 3.74 -19.05 -10.75
C CYS A 167 3.05 -20.14 -9.94
N ARG A 168 1.71 -20.12 -9.82
CA ARG A 168 0.93 -21.20 -9.17
C ARG A 168 1.12 -22.55 -9.86
N ARG A 169 1.01 -22.58 -11.19
CA ARG A 169 1.14 -23.81 -12.00
C ARG A 169 2.52 -24.43 -11.91
N GLN A 170 3.56 -23.59 -11.84
CA GLN A 170 4.95 -24.04 -11.69
C GLN A 170 5.40 -24.20 -10.24
N GLU A 171 4.48 -24.03 -9.27
CA GLU A 171 4.73 -24.13 -7.84
C GLU A 171 5.80 -23.17 -7.29
N VAL A 172 5.98 -22.03 -7.96
CA VAL A 172 6.93 -20.99 -7.54
C VAL A 172 6.23 -20.00 -6.61
N PRO A 173 6.72 -19.78 -5.37
CA PRO A 173 6.20 -18.75 -4.47
C PRO A 173 6.22 -17.37 -5.13
N PHE A 174 5.12 -16.64 -5.04
CA PHE A 174 5.04 -15.25 -5.52
C PHE A 174 4.41 -14.31 -4.49
N ALA A 175 4.66 -13.02 -4.65
CA ALA A 175 4.01 -12.01 -3.82
C ALA A 175 3.76 -10.69 -4.58
N PHE A 176 2.72 -9.98 -4.18
CA PHE A 176 2.39 -8.67 -4.73
C PHE A 176 2.99 -7.53 -3.91
N VAL A 177 3.63 -6.58 -4.58
CA VAL A 177 4.27 -5.41 -3.99
C VAL A 177 3.57 -4.13 -4.46
N LYS A 178 3.45 -3.16 -3.55
CA LYS A 178 2.73 -1.90 -3.76
C LYS A 178 3.30 -0.96 -4.82
N ASN A 179 4.54 -1.12 -5.30
CA ASN A 179 5.11 -0.11 -6.19
C ASN A 179 6.23 -0.68 -7.08
N LYS A 180 6.06 -0.57 -8.39
CA LYS A 180 7.06 -0.92 -9.42
C LYS A 180 8.31 -0.05 -9.34
N ALA A 181 8.22 1.17 -8.82
CA ALA A 181 9.38 2.04 -8.59
C ALA A 181 10.26 1.49 -7.45
N ARG A 182 9.67 0.88 -6.41
CA ARG A 182 10.46 0.24 -5.33
C ARG A 182 11.21 -0.98 -5.85
N LEU A 183 10.58 -1.78 -6.74
CA LEU A 183 11.28 -2.86 -7.43
C LEU A 183 12.35 -2.32 -8.37
N GLY A 184 12.08 -1.24 -9.11
CA GLY A 184 13.05 -0.59 -9.99
C GLY A 184 14.31 -0.12 -9.23
N ALA A 185 14.14 0.45 -8.04
CA ALA A 185 15.25 0.91 -7.21
C ALA A 185 16.22 -0.23 -6.81
N LEU A 186 15.74 -1.47 -6.64
CA LEU A 186 16.61 -2.64 -6.37
C LEU A 186 17.52 -2.98 -7.55
N VAL A 187 17.14 -2.59 -8.75
CA VAL A 187 17.77 -2.99 -10.01
C VAL A 187 18.38 -1.78 -10.74
N HIS A 188 18.46 -0.63 -10.08
CA HIS A 188 18.96 0.61 -10.67
C HIS A 188 18.18 1.05 -11.93
N GLN A 189 16.87 0.80 -11.95
CA GLN A 189 15.94 1.21 -13.01
C GLN A 189 14.85 2.13 -12.45
N LYS A 190 14.23 2.93 -13.32
CA LYS A 190 13.07 3.77 -12.92
C LYS A 190 11.91 2.90 -12.40
N THR A 191 11.68 1.77 -13.06
CA THR A 191 10.59 0.84 -12.74
C THR A 191 10.98 -0.59 -13.10
N ALA A 192 10.52 -1.55 -12.31
CA ALA A 192 10.54 -2.97 -12.68
C ALA A 192 9.16 -3.59 -12.45
N THR A 193 8.64 -4.31 -13.44
CA THR A 193 7.32 -4.96 -13.38
C THR A 193 7.32 -6.16 -12.45
N CYS A 194 8.33 -7.01 -12.60
CA CYS A 194 8.57 -8.16 -11.76
C CYS A 194 10.07 -8.39 -11.57
N VAL A 195 10.38 -9.10 -10.50
CA VAL A 195 11.74 -9.39 -10.04
C VAL A 195 11.75 -10.82 -9.50
N ALA A 196 12.79 -11.59 -9.78
CA ALA A 196 12.92 -12.97 -9.36
C ALA A 196 14.27 -13.28 -8.73
N LEU A 197 14.25 -14.14 -7.72
CA LEU A 197 15.44 -14.73 -7.12
C LEU A 197 15.59 -16.15 -7.63
N THR A 198 16.74 -16.49 -8.23
CA THR A 198 17.01 -17.84 -8.73
C THR A 198 17.89 -18.65 -7.80
N ASP A 199 18.79 -17.98 -7.09
CA ASP A 199 19.70 -18.63 -6.16
C ASP A 199 19.96 -17.73 -4.95
N VAL A 200 20.39 -18.33 -3.85
CA VAL A 200 20.58 -17.68 -2.55
C VAL A 200 21.89 -18.17 -1.96
N ARG A 201 22.63 -17.29 -1.29
CA ARG A 201 23.83 -17.65 -0.56
C ARG A 201 23.44 -18.49 0.65
N LYS A 202 24.34 -19.39 1.09
CA LYS A 202 24.11 -20.26 2.25
C LYS A 202 23.76 -19.50 3.53
N GLU A 203 24.36 -18.32 3.72
CA GLU A 203 24.13 -17.44 4.87
C GLU A 203 22.68 -16.91 4.94
N ASP A 204 22.03 -16.70 3.79
CA ASP A 204 20.69 -16.14 3.70
C ASP A 204 19.60 -17.21 3.48
N GLN A 205 19.99 -18.48 3.31
CA GLN A 205 19.09 -19.56 2.91
C GLN A 205 17.96 -19.78 3.94
N ALA A 206 18.28 -19.76 5.23
CA ALA A 206 17.28 -19.93 6.29
C ALA A 206 16.26 -18.78 6.34
N GLU A 207 16.72 -17.53 6.16
CA GLU A 207 15.84 -16.36 6.06
C GLU A 207 14.92 -16.47 4.84
N PHE A 208 15.50 -16.88 3.70
CA PHE A 208 14.77 -17.07 2.45
C PHE A 208 13.70 -18.17 2.55
N ASP A 209 14.03 -19.33 3.12
CA ASP A 209 13.09 -20.46 3.20
C ASP A 209 11.87 -20.13 4.07
N ASN A 210 12.07 -19.39 5.17
CA ASN A 210 10.96 -18.92 6.00
C ASN A 210 10.06 -17.93 5.23
N LEU A 211 10.65 -16.95 4.54
CA LEU A 211 9.90 -16.02 3.70
C LEU A 211 9.15 -16.75 2.58
N ALA A 212 9.80 -17.70 1.90
CA ALA A 212 9.19 -18.44 0.80
C ALA A 212 7.98 -19.27 1.27
N ARG A 213 8.06 -19.90 2.45
CA ARG A 213 6.95 -20.64 3.07
C ARG A 213 5.78 -19.71 3.39
N ASP A 214 6.04 -18.62 4.10
CA ASP A 214 5.00 -17.63 4.48
C ASP A 214 4.29 -17.08 3.23
N LEU A 215 5.06 -16.69 2.21
CA LEU A 215 4.52 -16.15 0.97
C LEU A 215 3.71 -17.19 0.19
N ARG A 216 4.16 -18.45 0.15
CA ARG A 216 3.43 -19.54 -0.50
C ARG A 216 2.04 -19.72 0.13
N GLN A 217 1.97 -19.73 1.46
CA GLN A 217 0.71 -19.85 2.19
C GLN A 217 -0.21 -18.66 1.92
N HIS A 218 0.33 -17.44 1.92
CA HIS A 218 -0.46 -16.22 1.69
C HIS A 218 -0.97 -16.05 0.25
N TYR A 219 -0.25 -16.59 -0.74
CA TYR A 219 -0.52 -16.33 -2.16
C TYR A 219 -0.85 -17.57 -2.98
N ASN A 220 0.07 -18.53 -3.07
CA ASN A 220 -0.08 -19.70 -3.94
C ASN A 220 -1.25 -20.58 -3.50
N GLU A 221 -1.29 -20.90 -2.20
CA GLU A 221 -2.28 -21.78 -1.57
C GLU A 221 -3.58 -21.04 -1.24
N ASN A 222 -3.55 -19.71 -1.26
CA ASN A 222 -4.74 -18.90 -1.05
C ASN A 222 -5.65 -18.92 -2.29
N HIS A 223 -6.65 -19.79 -2.24
CA HIS A 223 -7.69 -19.92 -3.26
C HIS A 223 -8.71 -18.78 -3.23
N GLU A 224 -8.84 -18.03 -2.13
CA GLU A 224 -9.74 -16.88 -2.09
C GLU A 224 -9.33 -15.81 -3.10
N LEU A 225 -8.03 -15.65 -3.35
CA LEU A 225 -7.52 -14.71 -4.37
C LEU A 225 -8.05 -15.01 -5.78
N LEU A 226 -8.37 -16.27 -6.09
CA LEU A 226 -8.89 -16.67 -7.40
C LEU A 226 -10.41 -16.46 -7.53
N ARG A 227 -11.11 -16.37 -6.40
CA ARG A 227 -12.59 -16.31 -6.36
C ARG A 227 -13.12 -14.93 -5.97
N THR A 228 -12.33 -14.15 -5.24
CA THR A 228 -12.77 -12.86 -4.67
C THR A 228 -12.90 -11.81 -5.76
N ILE A 229 -14.13 -11.42 -6.06
CA ILE A 229 -14.45 -10.28 -6.92
C ILE A 229 -14.29 -9.00 -6.11
N GLY A 230 -13.56 -8.03 -6.67
CA GLY A 230 -13.33 -6.73 -6.05
C GLY A 230 -14.32 -5.66 -6.46
N GLY A 231 -14.17 -4.48 -5.89
CA GLY A 231 -14.95 -3.29 -6.26
C GLY A 231 -16.39 -3.34 -5.73
N GLY A 232 -17.34 -2.78 -6.48
CA GLY A 232 -18.74 -2.68 -6.05
C GLY A 232 -19.00 -1.76 -4.85
N GLN A 233 -18.01 -0.96 -4.46
CA GLN A 233 -18.15 -0.07 -3.31
C GLN A 233 -19.07 1.10 -3.68
N VAL A 234 -20.02 1.46 -2.83
CA VAL A 234 -20.87 2.64 -3.03
C VAL A 234 -20.20 3.93 -2.54
N GLY A 235 -20.64 5.08 -3.06
CA GLY A 235 -20.14 6.38 -2.62
C GLY A 235 -20.60 6.72 -1.20
N ILE A 236 -19.84 7.58 -0.51
CA ILE A 236 -20.10 7.96 0.88
C ILE A 236 -21.54 8.47 1.09
N LYS A 237 -22.05 9.28 0.15
CA LYS A 237 -23.44 9.79 0.21
C LYS A 237 -24.47 8.66 0.15
N SER A 238 -24.29 7.72 -0.78
CA SER A 238 -25.17 6.56 -0.92
C SER A 238 -25.07 5.63 0.28
N ARG A 239 -23.86 5.42 0.82
CA ARG A 239 -23.65 4.66 2.06
C ARG A 239 -24.41 5.28 3.24
N HIS A 240 -24.34 6.60 3.43
CA HIS A 240 -25.09 7.28 4.49
C HIS A 240 -26.61 7.17 4.32
N GLN A 241 -27.10 7.22 3.08
CA GLN A 241 -28.53 6.99 2.80
C GLN A 241 -28.95 5.56 3.18
N GLN A 242 -28.15 4.55 2.81
CA GLN A 242 -28.39 3.16 3.17
C GLN A 242 -28.31 2.94 4.69
N GLU A 243 -27.33 3.53 5.37
CA GLU A 243 -27.18 3.48 6.83
C GLU A 243 -28.38 4.12 7.54
N ALA A 244 -28.86 5.27 7.06
CA ALA A 244 -30.04 5.95 7.61
C ALA A 244 -31.31 5.11 7.42
N LEU A 245 -31.50 4.52 6.25
CA LEU A 245 -32.63 3.65 5.95
C LEU A 245 -32.59 2.37 6.80
N LYS A 246 -31.41 1.75 6.93
CA LYS A 246 -31.23 0.57 7.78
C LYS A 246 -31.58 0.86 9.24
N LYS A 247 -31.11 1.98 9.79
CA LYS A 247 -31.45 2.41 11.15
C LYS A 247 -32.95 2.66 11.33
N ALA A 248 -33.62 3.24 10.33
CA ALA A 248 -35.06 3.48 10.40
C ALA A 248 -35.85 2.17 10.45
N LEU A 249 -35.47 1.17 9.64
CA LEU A 249 -36.08 -0.15 9.65
C LEU A 249 -35.85 -0.90 10.97
N GLU A 250 -34.62 -0.88 11.48
CA GLU A 250 -34.29 -1.49 12.78
C GLU A 250 -35.13 -0.90 13.92
N LEU A 251 -35.32 0.44 13.92
CA LEU A 251 -36.19 1.10 14.89
C LEU A 251 -37.66 0.72 14.73
N GLU A 252 -38.12 0.45 13.52
CA GLU A 252 -39.49 -0.01 13.26
C GLU A 252 -39.69 -1.47 13.72
N GLU A 253 -38.73 -2.35 13.47
CA GLU A 253 -38.76 -3.75 13.93
C GLU A 253 -38.72 -3.86 15.46
N LEU A 254 -37.91 -3.04 16.13
CA LEU A 254 -37.88 -2.97 17.59
C LEU A 254 -39.22 -2.52 18.18
N LYS A 255 -39.93 -1.62 17.50
CA LYS A 255 -41.29 -1.21 17.91
C LYS A 255 -42.31 -2.34 17.72
N LYS A 256 -42.20 -3.13 16.63
CA LYS A 256 -43.09 -4.27 16.37
C LYS A 256 -42.88 -5.43 17.34
N THR A 257 -41.64 -5.67 17.75
CA THR A 257 -41.28 -6.76 18.68
C THR A 257 -41.54 -6.43 20.15
N SER A 258 -41.76 -5.16 20.48
CA SER A 258 -42.14 -4.70 21.83
C SER A 258 -43.65 -4.58 22.05
N GLN A 259 -44.45 -4.84 21.03
CA GLN A 259 -45.92 -4.97 21.09
C GLN A 259 -46.31 -6.44 21.18
#